data_AF-A0A7S3P8A9-F1
#
_entry.id   AF-A0A7S3P8A9-F1
#
_cell.length_a   1.000
_cell.length_b   1.000
_cell.length_c   1.000
_cell.angle_alpha   90.00
_cell.angle_beta   90.00
_cell.angle_gamma   90.00
#
_symmetry.space_group_name_H-M   'P 1'
#
loop_
_entity.id
_entity.type
_entity.pdbx_description
1 polymer ?
#
loop_
_entity_poly.entity_id
_entity_poly.type
_entity_poly.pdbx_seq_one_letter_code
_entity_poly.pdbx_strand_id
1 'polypeptide(L)'
;VEWNVSTLLRLIKEIISHRTSNPVPRGKIANQAATVLTEPLQEVKEIITLPEFKDISAKKPASEITVDEQVIKELRHYVSCVARMYRPNAFHNFEHASHVTMSVTKLLSRIVAPTELELGDKGRNAEKMHLATLHDHTYGITSDPLTQFACAFSALIHDVDHTGVPNAQLIKEGSVLASCYNNRSVAEQNSLVLAWKLLFEPHFDQLRAVICPTDAELVRFRELIVNSVMATDIADKELKALRNNRWDKAFCED
;
A
#
# COMPACT_ATOMS: atom_id res chain seq x y z
N VAL A 1 13.73 -6.62 9.78
CA VAL A 1 12.93 -7.55 8.93
C VAL A 1 11.72 -8.08 9.68
N GLU A 2 11.89 -8.83 10.77
CA GLU A 2 10.77 -9.49 11.48
C GLU A 2 9.63 -8.57 11.91
N TRP A 3 9.94 -7.35 12.37
CA TRP A 3 8.91 -6.38 12.74
C TRP A 3 8.01 -6.02 11.54
N ASN A 4 8.59 -5.72 10.38
CA ASN A 4 7.82 -5.42 9.15
C ASN A 4 7.01 -6.65 8.70
N VAL A 5 7.57 -7.86 8.81
CA VAL A 5 6.87 -9.12 8.51
C VAL A 5 5.64 -9.27 9.41
N SER A 6 5.78 -9.07 10.71
CA SER A 6 4.68 -9.14 11.67
C SER A 6 3.59 -8.10 11.35
N THR A 7 4.00 -6.85 11.07
CA THR A 7 3.10 -5.75 10.71
C THR A 7 2.29 -6.06 9.45
N LEU A 8 2.95 -6.48 8.37
CA LEU A 8 2.29 -6.83 7.11
C LEU A 8 1.44 -8.10 7.24
N LEU A 9 1.89 -9.10 8.00
CA LEU A 9 1.13 -10.32 8.25
C LEU A 9 -0.18 -10.03 8.99
N ARG A 10 -0.17 -9.12 9.96
CA ARG A 10 -1.38 -8.67 10.65
C ARG A 10 -2.38 -8.07 9.66
N LEU A 11 -1.93 -7.23 8.72
CA LEU A 11 -2.78 -6.65 7.69
C LEU A 11 -3.28 -7.70 6.68
N ILE A 12 -2.47 -8.70 6.34
CA ILE A 12 -2.91 -9.86 5.53
C ILE A 12 -4.02 -10.64 6.24
N LYS A 13 -3.92 -10.83 7.56
CA LYS A 13 -4.98 -11.47 8.34
C LYS A 13 -6.29 -10.67 8.30
N GLU A 14 -6.23 -9.34 8.32
CA GLU A 14 -7.41 -8.49 8.12
C GLU A 14 -8.01 -8.66 6.72
N ILE A 15 -7.19 -8.74 5.67
CA ILE A 15 -7.66 -9.03 4.30
C ILE A 15 -8.40 -10.38 4.26
N ILE A 16 -7.80 -11.43 4.81
CA ILE A 16 -8.40 -12.78 4.82
C ILE A 16 -9.69 -12.78 5.64
N SER A 17 -9.68 -12.17 6.84
CA SER A 17 -10.86 -12.01 7.70
C SER A 17 -12.01 -11.33 6.94
N HIS A 18 -11.74 -10.20 6.29
CA HIS A 18 -12.74 -9.45 5.53
C HIS A 18 -13.36 -10.28 4.39
N ARG A 19 -12.56 -11.13 3.75
CA ARG A 19 -13.03 -12.04 2.69
C ARG A 19 -13.85 -13.22 3.20
N THR A 20 -13.80 -13.56 4.50
CA THR A 20 -14.69 -14.60 5.05
C THR A 20 -16.16 -14.17 5.03
N SER A 21 -16.42 -12.87 5.24
CA SER A 21 -17.77 -12.28 5.14
C SER A 21 -18.13 -11.85 3.72
N ASN A 22 -17.11 -11.53 2.91
CA ASN A 22 -17.27 -11.03 1.54
C ASN A 22 -16.40 -11.86 0.57
N PRO A 23 -16.85 -13.06 0.17
CA PRO A 23 -16.05 -13.94 -0.67
C PRO A 23 -15.74 -13.30 -2.03
N VAL A 24 -14.47 -13.33 -2.42
CA VAL A 24 -14.04 -12.96 -3.76
C VAL A 24 -13.75 -14.26 -4.53
N PRO A 25 -14.34 -14.47 -5.74
CA PRO A 25 -14.04 -15.65 -6.54
C PRO A 25 -12.54 -15.72 -6.84
N ARG A 26 -11.90 -16.88 -6.63
CA ARG A 26 -10.50 -17.06 -7.03
C ARG A 26 -10.42 -17.09 -8.55
N GLY A 27 -9.78 -16.10 -9.14
CA GLY A 27 -9.47 -16.05 -10.58
C GLY A 27 -8.06 -16.57 -10.85
N LYS A 28 -7.79 -16.94 -12.11
CA LYS A 28 -6.39 -17.01 -12.56
C LYS A 28 -5.89 -15.57 -12.64
N ILE A 29 -4.90 -15.22 -11.84
CA ILE A 29 -4.17 -13.97 -12.00
C ILE A 29 -3.40 -14.13 -13.30
N ALA A 30 -3.72 -13.33 -14.33
CA ALA A 30 -2.91 -13.32 -15.54
C ALA A 30 -1.46 -12.99 -15.17
N ASN A 31 -0.47 -13.46 -15.93
CA ASN A 31 0.93 -13.13 -15.68
C ASN A 31 1.18 -11.65 -16.04
N GLN A 32 0.68 -10.74 -15.21
CA GLN A 32 0.67 -9.29 -15.40
C GLN A 32 2.04 -8.66 -15.10
N ALA A 33 3.09 -9.47 -14.91
CA ALA A 33 4.47 -8.99 -14.98
C ALA A 33 4.74 -8.21 -16.29
N ALA A 34 3.98 -8.51 -17.36
CA ALA A 34 4.06 -7.87 -18.67
C ALA A 34 3.32 -6.52 -18.79
N THR A 35 2.42 -6.16 -17.86
CA THR A 35 1.69 -4.87 -17.91
C THR A 35 2.42 -3.72 -17.24
N VAL A 36 3.66 -3.96 -16.78
CA VAL A 36 4.55 -2.91 -16.26
C VAL A 36 4.85 -1.95 -17.40
N LEU A 37 4.13 -0.84 -17.46
CA LEU A 37 4.64 0.34 -18.14
C LEU A 37 5.98 0.68 -17.47
N THR A 38 6.98 0.96 -18.29
CA THR A 38 8.31 1.35 -17.83
C THR A 38 8.30 2.65 -17.02
N GLU A 39 7.17 3.36 -16.96
CA GLU A 39 7.00 4.66 -16.33
C GLU A 39 5.77 4.69 -15.40
N PRO A 40 5.90 4.28 -14.12
CA PRO A 40 4.81 4.33 -13.16
C PRO A 40 4.13 5.70 -12.99
N LEU A 41 4.84 6.79 -13.28
CA LEU A 41 4.27 8.13 -13.21
C LEU A 41 3.04 8.29 -14.12
N GLN A 42 3.00 7.57 -15.26
CA GLN A 42 1.86 7.60 -16.20
C GLN A 42 0.64 6.81 -15.69
N GLU A 43 0.82 5.95 -14.69
CA GLU A 43 -0.23 5.16 -14.08
C GLU A 43 -0.95 5.92 -12.94
N VAL A 44 -0.41 7.07 -12.50
CA VAL A 44 -0.98 7.89 -11.42
C VAL A 44 -2.40 8.32 -11.80
N LYS A 45 -3.34 8.11 -10.87
CA LYS A 45 -4.76 8.45 -11.04
C LYS A 45 -5.07 9.74 -10.29
N GLU A 46 -6.02 10.52 -10.80
CA GLU A 46 -6.59 11.64 -10.04
C GLU A 46 -7.46 11.12 -8.89
N ILE A 47 -8.26 10.10 -9.18
CA ILE A 47 -9.26 9.53 -8.27
C ILE A 47 -9.05 8.02 -8.21
N ILE A 48 -8.96 7.47 -7.00
CA ILE A 48 -8.99 6.03 -6.75
C ILE A 48 -10.32 5.73 -6.09
N THR A 49 -11.13 4.87 -6.72
CA THR A 49 -12.40 4.45 -6.16
C THR A 49 -12.18 3.45 -5.04
N LEU A 50 -12.62 3.80 -3.84
CA LEU A 50 -12.67 2.89 -2.69
C LEU A 50 -14.00 2.12 -2.69
N PRO A 51 -14.03 0.86 -2.20
CA PRO A 51 -15.20 0.02 -2.24
C PRO A 51 -16.29 0.57 -1.34
N GLU A 52 -17.54 0.38 -1.76
CA GLU A 52 -18.70 0.65 -0.92
C GLU A 52 -18.64 -0.12 0.40
N PHE A 53 -19.26 0.44 1.43
CA PHE A 53 -19.34 -0.22 2.74
C PHE A 53 -20.04 -1.57 2.60
N LYS A 54 -19.36 -2.63 3.03
CA LYS A 54 -19.95 -3.95 3.17
C LYS A 54 -20.12 -4.26 4.65
N ASP A 55 -21.22 -4.93 4.98
CA ASP A 55 -21.48 -5.35 6.35
C ASP A 55 -20.40 -6.36 6.80
N ILE A 56 -19.57 -5.93 7.74
CA ILE A 56 -18.47 -6.73 8.28
C ILE A 56 -18.79 -7.35 9.65
N SER A 57 -20.05 -7.25 10.12
CA SER A 57 -20.46 -7.77 11.44
C SER A 57 -20.26 -9.29 11.61
N ALA A 58 -20.21 -10.04 10.50
CA ALA A 58 -19.95 -11.49 10.49
C ALA A 58 -18.46 -11.87 10.41
N LYS A 59 -17.53 -10.89 10.40
CA LYS A 59 -16.10 -11.20 10.21
C LYS A 59 -15.53 -11.92 11.41
N LYS A 60 -14.69 -12.93 11.16
CA LYS A 60 -13.86 -13.52 12.23
C LYS A 60 -12.80 -12.50 12.67
N PRO A 61 -12.49 -12.35 13.96
CA PRO A 61 -11.39 -11.51 14.41
C PRO A 61 -10.09 -11.88 13.69
N ALA A 62 -9.30 -10.89 13.24
CA ALA A 62 -8.04 -11.16 12.53
C ALA A 62 -7.03 -11.94 13.39
N SER A 63 -7.12 -11.85 14.72
CA SER A 63 -6.33 -12.63 15.68
C SER A 63 -6.55 -14.14 15.53
N GLU A 64 -7.75 -14.57 15.12
CA GLU A 64 -8.15 -15.98 14.95
C GLU A 64 -7.85 -16.52 13.55
N ILE A 65 -7.43 -15.67 12.61
CA ILE A 65 -7.09 -16.10 11.26
C ILE A 65 -5.76 -16.84 11.24
N THR A 66 -5.81 -18.11 10.80
CA THR A 66 -4.64 -18.91 10.42
C THR A 66 -4.24 -18.60 8.98
N VAL A 67 -2.95 -18.34 8.78
CA VAL A 67 -2.36 -18.11 7.45
C VAL A 67 -1.44 -19.29 7.13
N ASP A 68 -1.46 -19.75 5.88
CA ASP A 68 -0.61 -20.84 5.41
C ASP A 68 0.88 -20.53 5.67
N GLU A 69 1.63 -21.52 6.16
CA GLU A 69 3.05 -21.36 6.50
C GLU A 69 3.89 -20.94 5.28
N GLN A 70 3.52 -21.41 4.09
CA GLN A 70 4.17 -21.03 2.85
C GLN A 70 4.01 -19.52 2.59
N VAL A 71 2.81 -18.96 2.79
CA VAL A 71 2.57 -17.51 2.63
C VAL A 71 3.43 -16.71 3.62
N ILE A 72 3.59 -17.18 4.86
CA ILE A 72 4.43 -16.54 5.87
C ILE A 72 5.91 -16.58 5.45
N LYS A 73 6.38 -17.73 4.92
CA LYS A 73 7.75 -17.88 4.40
C LYS A 73 8.00 -16.94 3.22
N GLU A 74 7.07 -16.86 2.27
CA GLU A 74 7.15 -15.98 1.11
C GLU A 74 7.12 -14.50 1.52
N LEU A 75 6.26 -14.10 2.46
CA LEU A 75 6.26 -12.75 3.00
C LEU A 75 7.61 -12.39 3.65
N ARG A 76 8.14 -13.27 4.50
CA ARG A 76 9.43 -13.06 5.15
C ARG A 76 10.56 -12.96 4.14
N HIS A 77 10.52 -13.80 3.11
CA HIS A 77 11.49 -13.77 2.02
C HIS A 77 11.39 -12.45 1.25
N TYR A 78 10.20 -12.02 0.87
CA TYR A 78 9.97 -10.77 0.16
C TYR A 78 10.53 -9.57 0.93
N VAL A 79 10.15 -9.43 2.21
CA VAL A 79 10.66 -8.34 3.08
C VAL A 79 12.18 -8.41 3.24
N SER A 80 12.77 -9.61 3.29
CA SER A 80 14.23 -9.78 3.36
C SER A 80 14.92 -9.35 2.07
N CYS A 81 14.34 -9.63 0.91
CA CYS A 81 14.84 -9.17 -0.38
C CYS A 81 14.74 -7.65 -0.49
N VAL A 82 13.58 -7.07 -0.15
CA VAL A 82 13.41 -5.60 -0.09
C VAL A 82 14.46 -4.97 0.81
N ALA A 83 14.68 -5.51 2.02
CA ALA A 83 15.69 -5.00 2.95
C ALA A 83 17.11 -4.98 2.36
N ARG A 84 17.46 -5.99 1.55
CA ARG A 84 18.78 -6.06 0.87
C ARG A 84 18.90 -5.10 -0.31
N MET A 85 17.78 -4.66 -0.87
CA MET A 85 17.77 -3.68 -1.96
C MET A 85 17.89 -2.24 -1.46
N TYR A 86 17.73 -1.99 -0.16
CA TYR A 86 18.06 -0.70 0.45
C TYR A 86 19.58 -0.55 0.57
N ARG A 87 20.10 0.57 0.07
CA ARG A 87 21.52 0.90 0.16
C ARG A 87 21.87 1.38 1.58
N PRO A 88 23.14 1.22 2.02
CA PRO A 88 23.58 1.68 3.34
C PRO A 88 23.80 3.20 3.38
N ASN A 89 22.77 3.98 3.06
CA ASN A 89 22.79 5.43 3.17
C ASN A 89 22.65 5.88 4.62
N ALA A 90 23.10 7.10 4.93
CA ALA A 90 22.95 7.67 6.27
C ALA A 90 21.48 7.87 6.69
N PHE A 91 20.58 8.14 5.74
CA PHE A 91 19.15 8.37 6.01
C PHE A 91 18.22 7.42 5.23
N HIS A 92 18.24 7.45 3.90
CA HIS A 92 17.38 6.61 3.04
C HIS A 92 17.85 5.14 3.03
N ASN A 93 17.65 4.46 4.16
CA ASN A 93 18.02 3.07 4.42
C ASN A 93 16.79 2.26 4.88
N PHE A 94 16.98 0.98 5.18
CA PHE A 94 15.86 0.11 5.55
C PHE A 94 15.24 0.47 6.91
N GLU A 95 16.02 1.05 7.82
CA GLU A 95 15.55 1.54 9.11
C GLU A 95 14.57 2.71 8.92
N HIS A 96 14.89 3.66 8.03
CA HIS A 96 13.96 4.72 7.63
C HIS A 96 12.65 4.15 7.05
N ALA A 97 12.73 3.22 6.10
CA ALA A 97 11.53 2.57 5.54
C ALA A 97 10.68 1.86 6.60
N SER A 98 11.33 1.21 7.58
CA SER A 98 10.66 0.56 8.71
C SER A 98 9.97 1.59 9.61
N HIS A 99 10.59 2.74 9.86
CA HIS A 99 9.99 3.84 10.62
C HIS A 99 8.78 4.44 9.90
N VAL A 100 8.86 4.67 8.59
CA VAL A 100 7.71 5.16 7.80
C VAL A 100 6.56 4.14 7.83
N THR A 101 6.88 2.84 7.67
CA THR A 101 5.89 1.75 7.77
C THR A 101 5.18 1.75 9.13
N MET A 102 5.93 1.95 10.21
CA MET A 102 5.39 2.09 11.57
C MET A 102 4.49 3.30 11.72
N SER A 103 4.92 4.48 11.25
CA SER A 103 4.15 5.71 11.30
C SER A 103 2.81 5.57 10.55
N VAL A 104 2.84 5.07 9.31
CA VAL A 104 1.63 4.85 8.51
C VAL A 104 0.69 3.88 9.20
N THR A 105 1.20 2.75 9.69
CA THR A 105 0.39 1.75 10.40
C THR A 105 -0.23 2.33 11.67
N LYS A 106 0.51 3.16 12.42
CA LYS A 106 0.02 3.78 13.64
C LYS A 106 -1.05 4.83 13.34
N LEU A 107 -0.85 5.65 12.32
CA LEU A 107 -1.85 6.62 11.86
C LEU A 107 -3.14 5.92 11.44
N LEU A 108 -3.05 4.89 10.61
CA LEU A 108 -4.22 4.09 10.21
C LEU A 108 -4.94 3.52 11.44
N SER A 109 -4.21 2.96 12.41
CA SER A 109 -4.83 2.44 13.64
C SER A 109 -5.56 3.52 14.45
N ARG A 110 -5.10 4.77 14.44
CA ARG A 110 -5.73 5.87 15.17
C ARG A 110 -7.00 6.38 14.49
N ILE A 111 -7.04 6.34 13.16
CA ILE A 111 -8.24 6.65 12.37
C ILE A 111 -9.30 5.57 12.58
N VAL A 112 -8.89 4.30 12.73
CA VAL A 112 -9.79 3.15 12.98
C VAL A 112 -10.28 3.07 14.45
N ALA A 113 -9.48 3.53 15.41
CA ALA A 113 -9.71 3.32 16.86
C ALA A 113 -10.66 4.28 17.63
N PRO A 114 -11.39 5.28 17.08
CA PRO A 114 -12.35 6.05 17.89
C PRO A 114 -13.48 5.18 18.49
N THR A 115 -13.67 3.97 17.98
CA THR A 115 -14.89 3.18 18.08
C THR A 115 -15.01 2.31 19.33
N GLU A 116 -13.92 1.79 19.89
CA GLU A 116 -14.01 0.85 21.04
C GLU A 116 -14.39 1.55 22.36
N LEU A 117 -14.28 2.88 22.43
CA LEU A 117 -14.52 3.65 23.65
C LEU A 117 -15.97 4.17 23.78
N GLU A 118 -16.75 4.21 22.69
CA GLU A 118 -18.11 4.80 22.71
C GLU A 118 -19.24 3.77 22.50
N LEU A 119 -18.91 2.57 22.04
CA LEU A 119 -19.85 1.47 21.89
C LEU A 119 -19.96 0.70 23.21
N GLY A 120 -20.71 1.25 24.16
CA GLY A 120 -21.34 0.42 25.20
C GLY A 120 -22.26 -0.65 24.59
N ASP A 121 -22.90 -1.48 25.42
CA ASP A 121 -23.79 -2.60 25.04
C ASP A 121 -25.04 -2.17 24.22
N LYS A 122 -24.81 -1.68 23.00
CA LYS A 122 -25.84 -1.28 22.03
C LYS A 122 -25.91 -2.38 20.98
N GLY A 123 -27.12 -2.89 20.74
CA GLY A 123 -27.34 -4.05 19.87
C GLY A 123 -26.82 -3.87 18.43
N ARG A 124 -26.63 -5.00 17.74
CA ARG A 124 -26.02 -5.17 16.40
C ARG A 124 -26.39 -4.12 15.32
N ASN A 125 -27.62 -3.58 15.33
CA ASN A 125 -28.03 -2.55 14.37
C ASN A 125 -27.36 -1.19 14.61
N ALA A 126 -27.11 -0.82 15.87
CA ALA A 126 -26.41 0.42 16.22
C ALA A 126 -24.93 0.36 15.84
N GLU A 127 -24.30 -0.80 16.06
CA GLU A 127 -22.93 -1.09 15.63
C GLU A 127 -22.77 -0.99 14.12
N LYS A 128 -23.68 -1.62 13.35
CA LYS A 128 -23.68 -1.55 11.89
C LYS A 128 -23.82 -0.13 11.36
N MET A 129 -24.76 0.65 11.90
CA MET A 129 -24.97 2.04 11.48
C MET A 129 -23.74 2.90 11.77
N HIS A 130 -23.10 2.69 12.92
CA HIS A 130 -21.89 3.41 13.30
C HIS A 130 -20.68 3.04 12.41
N LEU A 131 -20.49 1.76 12.08
CA LEU A 131 -19.45 1.32 11.15
C LEU A 131 -19.64 1.89 9.74
N ALA A 132 -20.88 2.03 9.27
CA ALA A 132 -21.19 2.70 8.01
C ALA A 132 -20.81 4.19 8.07
N THR A 133 -21.19 4.89 9.14
CA THR A 133 -20.81 6.29 9.36
C THR A 133 -19.28 6.47 9.41
N LEU A 134 -18.54 5.56 10.04
CA LEU A 134 -17.08 5.58 10.05
C LEU A 134 -16.47 5.29 8.67
N HIS A 135 -17.05 4.37 7.91
CA HIS A 135 -16.65 4.15 6.51
C HIS A 135 -16.76 5.47 5.74
N ASP A 136 -17.90 6.16 5.83
CA ASP A 136 -18.13 7.42 5.13
C ASP A 136 -17.14 8.52 5.58
N HIS A 137 -16.95 8.71 6.89
CA HIS A 137 -16.03 9.73 7.43
C HIS A 137 -14.55 9.49 7.10
N THR A 138 -14.18 8.24 6.88
CA THR A 138 -12.80 7.86 6.53
C THR A 138 -12.65 7.58 5.04
N TYR A 139 -13.66 7.96 4.24
CA TYR A 139 -13.74 7.74 2.81
C TYR A 139 -13.52 6.27 2.40
N GLY A 140 -13.80 5.31 3.29
CA GLY A 140 -13.61 3.88 3.06
C GLY A 140 -12.21 3.33 3.38
N ILE A 141 -11.27 4.14 3.86
CA ILE A 141 -9.90 3.67 4.15
C ILE A 141 -9.88 2.70 5.35
N THR A 142 -10.65 2.99 6.39
CA THR A 142 -10.64 2.17 7.63
C THR A 142 -11.36 0.84 7.50
N SER A 143 -12.29 0.76 6.55
CA SER A 143 -13.14 -0.39 6.28
C SER A 143 -12.60 -1.31 5.18
N ASP A 144 -11.58 -0.88 4.43
CA ASP A 144 -10.95 -1.66 3.37
C ASP A 144 -9.51 -2.10 3.73
N PRO A 145 -9.33 -3.36 4.18
CA PRO A 145 -8.00 -3.87 4.56
C PRO A 145 -6.98 -3.89 3.42
N LEU A 146 -7.40 -4.02 2.16
CA LEU A 146 -6.49 -3.99 1.01
C LEU A 146 -5.83 -2.62 0.87
N THR A 147 -6.58 -1.53 1.04
CA THR A 147 -6.02 -0.16 1.07
C THR A 147 -5.04 0.03 2.21
N GLN A 148 -5.38 -0.44 3.42
CA GLN A 148 -4.47 -0.34 4.57
C GLN A 148 -3.16 -1.12 4.35
N PHE A 149 -3.27 -2.33 3.80
CA PHE A 149 -2.12 -3.11 3.39
C PHE A 149 -1.30 -2.40 2.32
N ALA A 150 -1.94 -1.83 1.29
CA ALA A 150 -1.27 -1.10 0.23
C ALA A 150 -0.50 0.13 0.75
N CYS A 151 -1.06 0.88 1.70
CA CYS A 151 -0.37 2.01 2.34
C CYS A 151 0.87 1.55 3.11
N ALA A 152 0.75 0.50 3.93
CA ALA A 152 1.88 -0.04 4.69
C ALA A 152 2.95 -0.67 3.77
N PHE A 153 2.52 -1.37 2.73
CA PHE A 153 3.41 -1.94 1.71
C PHE A 153 4.17 -0.85 0.95
N SER A 154 3.47 0.21 0.53
CA SER A 154 4.08 1.37 -0.14
C SER A 154 5.14 2.03 0.74
N ALA A 155 4.84 2.23 2.02
CA ALA A 155 5.81 2.76 2.98
C ALA A 155 7.07 1.90 3.11
N LEU A 156 6.94 0.58 3.08
CA LEU A 156 8.07 -0.34 3.15
C LEU A 156 8.96 -0.28 1.89
N ILE A 157 8.36 -0.03 0.73
CA ILE A 157 9.08 -0.07 -0.54
C ILE A 157 9.49 1.29 -1.09
N HIS A 158 8.98 2.42 -0.56
CA HIS A 158 9.03 3.73 -1.24
C HIS A 158 10.43 4.22 -1.62
N ASP A 159 11.47 3.79 -0.90
CA ASP A 159 12.86 4.24 -1.04
C ASP A 159 13.83 3.09 -1.45
N VAL A 160 13.30 2.01 -2.04
CA VAL A 160 14.13 0.90 -2.53
C VAL A 160 15.18 1.40 -3.53
N ASP A 161 16.42 0.93 -3.37
CA ASP A 161 17.57 1.32 -4.21
C ASP A 161 17.90 2.83 -4.22
N HIS A 162 17.42 3.60 -3.23
CA HIS A 162 17.73 5.03 -3.15
C HIS A 162 19.26 5.24 -3.08
N THR A 163 19.79 6.17 -3.89
CA THR A 163 21.24 6.38 -4.07
C THR A 163 21.86 7.32 -3.04
N GLY A 164 21.03 7.94 -2.21
CA GLY A 164 21.44 8.92 -1.19
C GLY A 164 21.53 10.35 -1.72
N VAL A 165 21.20 10.58 -2.99
CA VAL A 165 21.18 11.90 -3.62
C VAL A 165 19.78 12.20 -4.17
N PRO A 166 19.35 13.48 -4.20
CA PRO A 166 18.02 13.86 -4.68
C PRO A 166 17.89 13.71 -6.21
N ASN A 167 16.65 13.65 -6.70
CA ASN A 167 16.32 13.58 -8.13
C ASN A 167 17.07 14.65 -8.97
N ALA A 168 17.17 15.89 -8.48
CA ALA A 168 17.90 16.96 -9.16
C ALA A 168 19.38 16.62 -9.44
N GLN A 169 20.04 15.90 -8.52
CA GLN A 169 21.42 15.46 -8.70
C GLN A 169 21.51 14.29 -9.68
N LEU A 170 20.59 13.31 -9.59
CA LEU A 170 20.51 12.18 -10.53
C LEU A 170 20.32 12.63 -11.99
N ILE A 171 19.56 13.70 -12.19
CA ILE A 171 19.33 14.33 -13.49
C ILE A 171 20.58 15.07 -13.95
N LYS A 172 21.20 15.88 -13.07
CA LYS A 172 22.40 16.65 -13.38
C LYS A 172 23.58 15.75 -13.79
N GLU A 173 23.72 14.61 -13.15
CA GLU A 173 24.78 13.62 -13.45
C GLU A 173 24.48 12.78 -14.69
N GLY A 174 23.31 12.93 -15.32
CA GLY A 174 22.94 12.17 -16.50
C GLY A 174 22.84 10.66 -16.24
N SER A 175 22.35 10.27 -15.05
CA SER A 175 22.21 8.85 -14.72
C SER A 175 21.31 8.14 -15.73
N VAL A 176 21.57 6.84 -15.97
CA VAL A 176 20.75 6.02 -16.89
C VAL A 176 19.28 6.05 -16.47
N LEU A 177 19.01 6.00 -15.15
CA LEU A 177 17.65 6.08 -14.61
C LEU A 177 16.97 7.41 -14.93
N ALA A 178 17.68 8.54 -14.87
CA ALA A 178 17.11 9.83 -15.23
C ALA A 178 16.66 9.86 -16.70
N SER A 179 17.43 9.23 -17.60
CA SER A 179 17.03 9.07 -19.00
C SER A 179 15.82 8.13 -19.16
N CYS A 180 15.80 6.99 -18.45
CA CYS A 180 14.68 6.04 -18.50
C CYS A 180 13.34 6.64 -18.02
N TYR A 181 13.40 7.60 -17.09
CA TYR A 181 12.22 8.20 -16.46
C TYR A 181 11.98 9.65 -16.90
N ASN A 182 12.54 10.07 -18.04
CA ASN A 182 12.35 11.40 -18.62
C ASN A 182 12.62 12.54 -17.61
N ASN A 183 13.60 12.37 -16.73
CA ASN A 183 13.99 13.31 -15.68
C ASN A 183 12.90 13.64 -14.65
N ARG A 184 11.92 12.76 -14.43
CA ARG A 184 10.83 12.97 -13.47
C ARG A 184 10.76 11.85 -12.44
N SER A 185 10.63 12.22 -11.16
CA SER A 185 10.43 11.30 -10.04
C SER A 185 11.29 10.03 -10.13
N VAL A 186 12.59 10.23 -10.42
CA VAL A 186 13.50 9.18 -10.88
C VAL A 186 13.68 8.10 -9.81
N ALA A 187 13.88 8.51 -8.56
CA ALA A 187 14.05 7.60 -7.43
C ALA A 187 12.75 6.83 -7.12
N GLU A 188 11.60 7.53 -7.08
CA GLU A 188 10.29 6.96 -6.74
C GLU A 188 9.84 5.92 -7.78
N GLN A 189 10.02 6.24 -9.07
CA GLN A 189 9.71 5.30 -10.16
C GLN A 189 10.61 4.07 -10.11
N ASN A 190 11.92 4.25 -9.92
CA ASN A 190 12.87 3.14 -9.80
C ASN A 190 12.51 2.18 -8.67
N SER A 191 12.30 2.76 -7.49
CA SER A 191 11.94 2.08 -6.26
C SER A 191 10.69 1.19 -6.44
N LEU A 192 9.63 1.76 -7.01
CA LEU A 192 8.39 1.04 -7.28
C LEU A 192 8.57 -0.07 -8.33
N VAL A 193 9.28 0.19 -9.43
CA VAL A 193 9.52 -0.80 -10.50
C VAL A 193 10.29 -1.99 -9.95
N LEU A 194 11.34 -1.76 -9.16
CA LEU A 194 12.16 -2.81 -8.58
C LEU A 194 11.36 -3.67 -7.60
N ALA A 195 10.63 -3.05 -6.67
CA ALA A 195 9.82 -3.77 -5.70
C ALA A 195 8.67 -4.55 -6.36
N TRP A 196 8.01 -3.96 -7.37
CA TRP A 196 6.93 -4.64 -8.10
C TRP A 196 7.44 -5.84 -8.89
N LYS A 197 8.59 -5.69 -9.60
CA LYS A 197 9.22 -6.81 -10.30
C LYS A 197 9.57 -7.95 -9.35
N LEU A 198 10.16 -7.63 -8.19
CA LEU A 198 10.45 -8.62 -7.15
C LEU A 198 9.18 -9.36 -6.73
N LEU A 199 8.07 -8.65 -6.47
CA LEU A 199 6.83 -9.27 -6.01
C LEU A 199 6.29 -10.30 -7.01
N PHE A 200 6.58 -10.15 -8.31
CA PHE A 200 6.15 -11.05 -9.38
C PHE A 200 7.10 -12.21 -9.68
N GLU A 201 8.18 -12.37 -8.93
CA GLU A 201 9.00 -13.58 -9.04
C GLU A 201 8.20 -14.84 -8.63
N PRO A 202 8.48 -16.03 -9.21
CA PRO A 202 7.72 -17.26 -8.95
C PRO A 202 7.68 -17.70 -7.48
N HIS A 203 8.65 -17.27 -6.68
CA HIS A 203 8.75 -17.60 -5.25
C HIS A 203 7.76 -16.82 -4.37
N PHE A 204 6.94 -15.93 -4.94
CA PHE A 204 5.94 -15.14 -4.20
C PHE A 204 4.50 -15.39 -4.68
N ASP A 205 4.25 -16.49 -5.40
CA ASP A 205 2.95 -16.82 -5.98
C ASP A 205 1.85 -16.92 -4.91
N GLN A 206 2.12 -17.56 -3.76
CA GLN A 206 1.12 -17.74 -2.70
C GLN A 206 0.87 -16.43 -1.96
N LEU A 207 1.93 -15.66 -1.71
CA LEU A 207 1.82 -14.31 -1.15
C LEU A 207 0.94 -13.42 -2.05
N ARG A 208 1.21 -13.37 -3.36
CA ARG A 208 0.40 -12.61 -4.31
C ARG A 208 -1.04 -13.09 -4.34
N ALA A 209 -1.27 -14.40 -4.36
CA ALA A 209 -2.61 -14.98 -4.37
C ALA A 209 -3.42 -14.63 -3.12
N VAL A 210 -2.77 -14.47 -1.96
CA VAL A 210 -3.43 -14.02 -0.74
C VAL A 210 -3.68 -12.51 -0.72
N ILE A 211 -2.79 -11.68 -1.26
CA ILE A 211 -3.00 -10.22 -1.29
C ILE A 211 -4.07 -9.87 -2.34
N CYS A 212 -3.96 -10.41 -3.56
CA CYS A 212 -4.81 -10.09 -4.72
C CYS A 212 -5.23 -11.36 -5.48
N PRO A 213 -6.25 -12.11 -5.04
CA PRO A 213 -6.71 -13.36 -5.68
C PRO A 213 -7.39 -13.17 -7.04
N THR A 214 -7.61 -11.93 -7.49
CA THR A 214 -8.22 -11.60 -8.78
C THR A 214 -7.43 -10.54 -9.51
N ASP A 215 -7.55 -10.52 -10.85
CA ASP A 215 -6.96 -9.46 -11.67
C ASP A 215 -7.48 -8.07 -11.29
N ALA A 216 -8.77 -7.96 -10.91
CA ALA A 216 -9.37 -6.70 -10.48
C ALA A 216 -8.74 -6.16 -9.18
N GLU A 217 -8.55 -7.03 -8.17
CA GLU A 217 -7.84 -6.63 -6.95
C GLU A 217 -6.37 -6.34 -7.20
N LEU A 218 -5.72 -7.06 -8.14
CA LEU A 218 -4.34 -6.78 -8.51
C LEU A 218 -4.18 -5.41 -9.16
N VAL A 219 -5.05 -5.05 -10.11
CA VAL A 219 -5.08 -3.73 -10.73
C VAL A 219 -5.33 -2.65 -9.68
N ARG A 220 -6.29 -2.86 -8.79
CA ARG A 220 -6.58 -1.92 -7.70
C ARG A 220 -5.41 -1.77 -6.73
N PHE A 221 -4.75 -2.87 -6.38
CA PHE A 221 -3.55 -2.85 -5.53
C PHE A 221 -2.42 -2.08 -6.23
N ARG A 222 -2.22 -2.30 -7.53
CA ARG A 222 -1.27 -1.54 -8.36
C ARG A 222 -1.57 -0.03 -8.32
N GLU A 223 -2.83 0.36 -8.54
CA GLU A 223 -3.25 1.77 -8.48
C GLU A 223 -2.93 2.39 -7.11
N LEU A 224 -3.27 1.70 -6.02
CA LEU A 224 -3.01 2.18 -4.66
C LEU A 224 -1.52 2.40 -4.40
N ILE A 225 -0.67 1.44 -4.76
CA ILE A 225 0.78 1.55 -4.50
C ILE A 225 1.47 2.57 -5.43
N VAL A 226 1.05 2.67 -6.69
CA VAL A 226 1.57 3.67 -7.64
C VAL A 226 1.31 5.05 -7.08
N ASN A 227 0.05 5.35 -6.78
CA ASN A 227 -0.32 6.68 -6.30
C ASN A 227 0.34 7.00 -4.96
N SER A 228 0.49 6.01 -4.07
CA SER A 228 1.13 6.20 -2.76
C SER A 228 2.64 6.45 -2.85
N VAL A 229 3.38 5.68 -3.65
CA VAL A 229 4.83 5.87 -3.81
C VAL A 229 5.13 7.12 -4.64
N MET A 230 4.40 7.37 -5.73
CA MET A 230 4.62 8.58 -6.53
C MET A 230 4.33 9.87 -5.73
N ALA A 231 3.46 9.81 -4.71
CA ALA A 231 3.19 10.95 -3.84
C ALA A 231 4.36 11.31 -2.90
N THR A 232 5.39 10.47 -2.77
CA THR A 232 6.58 10.78 -1.95
C THR A 232 7.57 11.70 -2.64
N ASP A 233 7.44 11.90 -3.97
CA ASP A 233 8.19 12.97 -4.65
C ASP A 233 7.61 14.33 -4.23
N ILE A 234 8.28 14.95 -3.27
CA ILE A 234 7.94 16.28 -2.76
C ILE A 234 8.62 17.42 -3.52
N ALA A 235 9.57 17.10 -4.40
CA ALA A 235 10.43 18.06 -5.08
C ALA A 235 9.95 18.39 -6.50
N ASP A 236 9.23 17.48 -7.16
CA ASP A 236 8.58 17.75 -8.44
C ASP A 236 7.50 18.84 -8.27
N LYS A 237 7.71 19.96 -8.96
CA LYS A 237 6.85 21.15 -8.86
C LYS A 237 5.45 20.90 -9.42
N GLU A 238 5.33 20.11 -10.49
CA GLU A 238 4.05 19.78 -11.10
C GLU A 238 3.24 18.85 -10.19
N LEU A 239 3.88 17.82 -9.63
CA LEU A 239 3.23 16.93 -8.65
C LEU A 239 2.83 17.68 -7.39
N LYS A 240 3.66 18.60 -6.90
CA LYS A 240 3.31 19.47 -5.77
C LYS A 240 2.10 20.37 -6.10
N ALA A 241 2.10 21.02 -7.26
CA ALA A 241 0.97 21.86 -7.68
C ALA A 241 -0.31 21.03 -7.84
N LEU A 242 -0.22 19.85 -8.44
CA LEU A 242 -1.34 18.91 -8.58
C LEU A 242 -1.90 18.50 -7.22
N ARG A 243 -1.03 18.19 -6.25
CA ARG A 243 -1.44 17.85 -4.87
C ARG A 243 -2.12 19.01 -4.17
N ASN A 244 -1.59 20.23 -4.30
CA ASN A 244 -2.21 21.42 -3.72
C ASN A 244 -3.59 21.66 -4.34
N ASN A 245 -3.72 21.59 -5.66
CA ASN A 245 -5.02 21.74 -6.34
C ASN A 245 -6.02 20.66 -5.90
N ARG A 246 -5.58 19.41 -5.68
CA ARG A 246 -6.42 18.34 -5.14
C ARG A 246 -6.86 18.63 -3.71
N TRP A 247 -5.94 19.13 -2.88
CA TRP A 247 -6.25 19.52 -1.51
C TRP A 247 -7.29 20.64 -1.49
N ASP A 248 -7.09 21.68 -2.28
CA ASP A 248 -8.01 22.81 -2.39
C ASP A 248 -9.38 22.32 -2.90
N LYS A 249 -9.43 21.47 -3.95
CA LYS A 249 -10.69 20.89 -4.45
C LYS A 249 -11.42 20.03 -3.41
N ALA A 250 -10.69 19.35 -2.53
CA ALA A 250 -11.27 18.44 -1.53
C ALA A 250 -11.69 19.15 -0.23
N PHE A 251 -11.04 20.27 0.11
CA PHE A 251 -11.16 20.89 1.44
C PHE A 251 -11.38 22.41 1.41
N CYS A 252 -11.38 23.08 0.25
CA CYS A 252 -11.94 24.43 0.19
C CYS A 252 -13.45 24.32 0.45
N GLU A 253 -13.90 25.03 1.48
CA GLU A 253 -15.31 25.33 1.68
C GLU A 253 -15.77 26.24 0.52
N ASP A 254 -16.93 25.93 -0.08
CA ASP A 254 -17.63 26.82 -1.02
C ASP A 254 -18.05 28.14 -0.34
#